data_AF-A0A2V9MC15-F1
#
_entry.id   AF-A0A2V9MC15-F1
#
_cell.length_a   1.000
_cell.length_b   1.000
_cell.length_c   1.000
_cell.angle_alpha   90.00
_cell.angle_beta   90.00
_cell.angle_gamma   90.00
#
_symmetry.space_group_name_H-M   'P 1'
#
loop_
_entity.id
_entity.type
_entity.pdbx_description
1 polymer ?
#
loop_
_entity_poly.entity_id
_entity_poly.type
_entity_poly.pdbx_seq_one_letter_code
_entity_poly.pdbx_strand_id
1 'polypeptide(L)'
;MKCSYHPTADSVQFCSACSRPLCADCAHQIKAKVYCQDCLVRGAEWAAAVKDLRLPTDSPKRAAVCSLIPGMGAVYNNQYLKALTYFSVFAALVILADDVHEFSASVLSLFSSSQFSIHTGRRR
;
A
#
# COMPACT_ATOMS: atom_id res chain seq x y z
N MET A 1 -2.34 -34.77 -34.92
CA MET A 1 -0.98 -34.79 -34.32
C MET A 1 -1.13 -35.44 -32.95
N LYS A 2 -0.12 -36.15 -32.43
CA LYS A 2 -0.27 -36.86 -31.14
C LYS A 2 -0.15 -35.90 -29.97
N CYS A 3 -0.88 -36.17 -28.90
CA CYS A 3 -0.75 -35.42 -27.66
C CYS A 3 0.64 -35.64 -27.05
N SER A 4 1.25 -34.57 -26.53
CA SER A 4 2.58 -34.65 -25.90
C SER A 4 2.64 -35.55 -24.66
N TYR A 5 1.52 -35.75 -23.96
CA TYR A 5 1.45 -36.57 -22.75
C TYR A 5 0.86 -37.96 -23.01
N HIS A 6 0.06 -38.11 -24.06
CA HIS A 6 -0.56 -39.37 -24.44
C HIS A 6 -0.25 -39.68 -25.90
N PRO A 7 0.67 -40.62 -26.19
CA PRO A 7 1.02 -40.98 -27.56
C PRO A 7 -0.12 -41.69 -28.31
N THR A 8 -1.10 -42.22 -27.58
CA THR A 8 -2.27 -42.91 -28.15
C THR A 8 -3.40 -41.95 -28.57
N ALA A 9 -3.51 -40.78 -27.93
CA ALA A 9 -4.59 -39.83 -28.17
C ALA A 9 -4.22 -38.75 -29.20
N ASP A 10 -5.18 -38.38 -30.06
CA ASP A 10 -5.02 -37.28 -31.00
C ASP A 10 -5.26 -35.92 -30.33
N SER A 11 -4.46 -34.93 -30.73
CA SER A 11 -4.53 -33.56 -30.22
C SER A 11 -5.71 -32.80 -30.80
N VAL A 12 -6.48 -32.13 -29.94
CA VAL A 12 -7.65 -31.33 -30.34
C VAL A 12 -7.36 -29.83 -30.19
N GLN A 13 -6.49 -29.45 -29.26
CA GLN A 13 -6.20 -28.06 -28.92
C GLN A 13 -4.71 -27.83 -28.67
N PHE A 14 -4.28 -26.56 -28.70
CA PHE A 14 -2.90 -26.14 -28.41
C PHE A 14 -2.83 -25.30 -27.15
N CYS A 15 -1.76 -25.46 -26.37
CA CYS A 15 -1.50 -24.61 -25.22
C CYS A 15 -1.26 -23.15 -25.65
N SER A 16 -1.96 -22.20 -25.04
CA SER A 16 -1.80 -20.77 -25.34
C SER A 16 -0.44 -20.18 -24.91
N ALA A 17 0.31 -20.87 -24.02
CA ALA A 17 1.60 -20.41 -23.52
C ALA A 17 2.81 -21.06 -24.21
N CYS A 18 2.74 -22.36 -24.50
CA CYS A 18 3.88 -23.14 -25.01
C CYS A 18 3.61 -23.85 -26.34
N SER A 19 2.45 -23.60 -26.96
CA SER A 19 2.00 -24.16 -28.25
C SER A 19 2.06 -25.70 -28.38
N ARG A 20 2.13 -26.43 -27.26
CA ARG A 20 2.13 -27.90 -27.27
C ARG A 20 0.75 -28.46 -27.63
N PRO A 21 0.68 -29.54 -28.44
CA PRO A 21 -0.56 -30.22 -28.80
C PRO A 21 -1.11 -31.07 -27.64
N LEU A 22 -2.37 -30.85 -27.29
CA LEU A 22 -3.07 -31.48 -26.15
C LEU A 22 -4.33 -32.21 -26.63
N CYS A 23 -4.61 -33.37 -26.04
CA CYS A 23 -5.90 -34.05 -26.18
C CYS A 23 -6.97 -33.35 -25.31
N ALA A 24 -8.23 -33.77 -25.46
CA ALA A 24 -9.34 -33.23 -24.66
C ALA A 24 -9.15 -33.40 -23.15
N ASP A 25 -8.48 -34.49 -22.72
CA ASP A 25 -8.26 -34.78 -21.30
C ASP A 25 -7.14 -33.94 -20.67
N CYS A 26 -6.07 -33.62 -21.43
CA CYS A 26 -4.96 -32.80 -20.93
C CYS A 26 -5.21 -31.28 -21.10
N ALA A 27 -6.25 -30.88 -21.82
CA ALA A 27 -6.55 -29.48 -22.12
C ALA A 27 -7.33 -28.83 -20.96
N HIS A 28 -6.64 -28.06 -20.12
CA HIS A 28 -7.29 -27.32 -19.04
C HIS A 28 -7.72 -25.92 -19.52
N GLN A 29 -9.03 -25.64 -19.47
CA GLN A 29 -9.59 -24.35 -19.87
C GLN A 29 -9.79 -23.42 -18.66
N ILE A 30 -9.18 -22.24 -18.72
CA ILE A 30 -9.32 -21.20 -17.69
C ILE A 30 -9.58 -19.87 -18.40
N LYS A 31 -10.69 -19.20 -18.07
CA LYS A 31 -11.09 -17.90 -18.66
C LYS A 31 -10.97 -17.88 -20.21
N ALA A 32 -11.46 -18.94 -20.86
CA ALA A 32 -11.44 -19.14 -22.31
C ALA A 32 -10.05 -19.29 -22.97
N LYS A 33 -8.99 -19.58 -22.20
CA LYS A 33 -7.68 -20.00 -22.73
C LYS A 33 -7.33 -21.41 -22.28
N VAL A 34 -6.70 -22.18 -23.16
CA VAL A 34 -6.28 -23.57 -22.91
C VAL A 34 -4.81 -23.60 -22.49
N TYR A 35 -4.53 -24.31 -21.40
CA TYR A 35 -3.17 -24.49 -20.86
C TYR A 35 -2.86 -25.98 -20.63
N CYS A 36 -1.59 -26.35 -20.77
CA CYS A 36 -1.10 -27.65 -20.30
C CYS A 36 -0.83 -27.61 -18.78
N GLN A 37 -0.72 -28.80 -18.17
CA GLN A 37 -0.45 -28.94 -16.74
C GLN A 37 0.84 -28.22 -16.30
N ASP A 38 1.94 -28.34 -17.04
CA ASP A 38 3.21 -27.67 -16.71
C ASP A 38 3.09 -26.14 -16.73
N CYS A 39 2.44 -25.58 -17.75
CA CYS A 39 2.24 -24.13 -17.84
C CYS A 39 1.28 -23.63 -16.77
N LEU A 40 0.30 -24.44 -16.39
CA LEU A 40 -0.63 -24.11 -15.32
C LEU A 40 0.06 -24.10 -13.96
N VAL A 41 0.86 -25.13 -13.64
CA VAL A 41 1.64 -25.21 -12.39
C VAL A 41 2.63 -24.06 -12.32
N ARG A 42 3.40 -23.80 -13.39
CA ARG A 42 4.32 -22.66 -13.45
C ARG A 42 3.59 -21.33 -13.22
N GLY A 43 2.39 -21.17 -13.77
CA GLY A 43 1.54 -20.00 -13.51
C GLY A 43 1.06 -19.92 -12.06
N ALA A 44 0.72 -21.05 -11.44
CA ALA A 44 0.35 -21.08 -10.04
C ALA A 44 1.54 -20.74 -9.12
N GLU A 45 2.73 -21.27 -9.43
CA GLU A 45 3.98 -20.98 -8.73
C GLU A 45 4.38 -19.51 -8.87
N TRP A 46 4.25 -18.92 -10.06
CA TRP A 46 4.45 -17.47 -10.26
C TRP A 46 3.49 -16.66 -9.38
N ALA A 47 2.21 -17.03 -9.36
CA ALA A 47 1.20 -16.34 -8.57
C ALA A 47 1.45 -16.50 -7.05
N ALA A 48 1.93 -17.66 -6.62
CA ALA A 48 2.35 -17.92 -5.25
C ALA A 48 3.60 -17.10 -4.88
N ALA A 49 4.62 -17.07 -5.75
CA ALA A 49 5.82 -16.26 -5.55
C ALA A 49 5.48 -14.77 -5.45
N VAL A 50 4.54 -14.24 -6.27
CA VAL A 50 4.07 -12.86 -6.15
C VAL A 50 3.25 -12.63 -4.88
N LYS A 51 2.52 -13.63 -4.42
CA LYS A 51 1.84 -13.57 -3.12
C LYS A 51 2.85 -13.52 -1.96
N ASP A 52 3.98 -14.19 -2.09
CA ASP A 52 5.11 -14.16 -1.16
C ASP A 52 6.01 -12.91 -1.35
N LEU A 53 5.91 -12.21 -2.48
CA LEU A 53 6.40 -10.83 -2.65
C LEU A 53 5.55 -9.80 -1.90
N ARG A 54 4.58 -10.23 -1.09
CA ARG A 54 4.20 -9.44 0.09
C ARG A 54 5.47 -9.26 0.92
N LEU A 55 6.06 -8.08 0.79
CA LEU A 55 7.30 -7.67 1.42
C LEU A 55 7.44 -8.29 2.81
N PRO A 56 8.58 -8.93 3.13
CA PRO A 56 8.87 -9.35 4.48
C PRO A 56 8.82 -8.10 5.37
N THR A 57 7.80 -8.03 6.22
CA THR A 57 7.63 -7.06 7.31
C THR A 57 8.66 -7.29 8.43
N ASP A 58 9.70 -8.10 8.19
CA ASP A 58 10.70 -8.53 9.17
C ASP A 58 11.95 -7.63 9.26
N SER A 59 11.86 -6.37 8.83
CA SER A 59 12.89 -5.38 9.20
C SER A 59 12.31 -4.35 10.16
N PRO A 60 12.17 -4.69 11.48
CA PRO A 60 11.68 -3.77 12.51
C PRO A 60 12.48 -2.46 12.54
N LYS A 61 13.73 -2.49 12.06
CA LYS A 61 14.60 -1.31 11.92
C LYS A 61 14.11 -0.30 10.88
N ARG A 62 13.47 -0.72 9.78
CA ARG A 62 12.90 0.20 8.77
C ARG A 62 11.54 0.73 9.22
N ALA A 63 10.76 -0.08 9.94
CA ALA A 63 9.53 0.35 10.61
C ALA A 63 9.82 1.41 11.68
N ALA A 64 10.93 1.29 12.43
CA ALA A 64 11.36 2.28 13.42
C ALA A 64 11.71 3.63 12.76
N VAL A 65 12.49 3.62 11.67
CA VAL A 65 12.84 4.85 10.92
C VAL A 65 11.60 5.49 10.29
N CYS A 66 10.64 4.68 9.82
CA CYS A 66 9.40 5.20 9.24
C CYS A 66 8.31 5.57 10.28
N SER A 67 8.52 5.29 11.58
CA SER A 67 7.60 5.72 12.66
C SER A 67 7.82 7.17 13.08
N LEU A 68 8.85 7.84 12.54
CA LEU A 68 9.06 9.28 12.72
C LEU A 68 7.92 10.11 12.10
N ILE A 69 7.16 9.53 11.16
CA ILE A 69 5.95 10.14 10.60
C ILE A 69 4.73 9.43 11.20
N PRO A 70 3.87 10.15 11.97
CA PRO A 70 2.69 9.55 12.58
C PRO A 70 1.78 8.91 11.51
N GLY A 71 1.41 7.64 11.71
CA GLY A 71 0.51 6.89 10.83
C GLY A 71 1.19 5.92 9.84
N MET A 72 2.48 6.07 9.56
CA MET A 72 3.19 5.21 8.58
C MET A 72 3.34 3.75 9.06
N GLY A 73 3.47 3.51 10.37
CA GLY A 73 3.61 2.16 10.95
C GLY A 73 2.44 1.21 10.65
N ALA A 74 1.22 1.72 10.51
CA ALA A 74 0.01 0.92 10.23
C ALA A 74 -0.20 0.66 8.71
N VAL A 75 0.40 1.49 7.85
CA VAL A 75 0.39 1.30 6.39
C VAL A 75 1.17 0.04 6.01
N TYR A 76 2.26 -0.27 6.73
CA TYR A 76 3.06 -1.48 6.52
C TYR A 76 2.30 -2.79 6.80
N ASN A 77 1.22 -2.75 7.58
CA ASN A 77 0.42 -3.93 7.93
C ASN A 77 -0.83 -4.11 7.04
N ASN A 78 -0.92 -3.38 5.90
CA ASN A 78 -2.10 -3.34 5.01
C ASN A 78 -3.44 -2.97 5.69
N GLN A 79 -3.41 -2.49 6.93
CA GLN A 79 -4.60 -2.06 7.68
C GLN A 79 -4.83 -0.56 7.44
N TYR A 80 -5.14 -0.21 6.19
CA TYR A 80 -5.29 1.19 5.75
C TYR A 80 -6.33 1.98 6.55
N LEU A 81 -7.42 1.34 6.99
CA LEU A 81 -8.41 2.00 7.85
C LEU A 81 -7.80 2.50 9.15
N LYS A 82 -6.96 1.69 9.81
CA LYS A 82 -6.31 2.11 11.07
C LYS A 82 -5.28 3.20 10.82
N ALA A 83 -4.50 3.08 9.75
CA ALA A 83 -3.53 4.09 9.35
C ALA A 83 -4.21 5.46 9.11
N LEU A 84 -5.35 5.45 8.40
CA LEU A 84 -6.14 6.65 8.15
C LEU A 84 -6.68 7.26 9.45
N THR A 85 -7.17 6.43 10.39
CA THR A 85 -7.66 6.92 11.69
C THR A 85 -6.55 7.66 12.45
N TYR A 86 -5.37 7.05 12.62
CA TYR A 86 -4.28 7.71 13.36
C TYR A 86 -3.78 8.98 12.67
N PHE A 87 -3.66 8.97 11.34
CA PHE A 87 -3.30 10.17 10.57
C PHE A 87 -4.34 11.27 10.73
N SER A 88 -5.64 10.93 10.64
CA SER A 88 -6.73 11.90 10.77
C SER A 88 -6.80 12.52 12.17
N VAL A 89 -6.55 11.73 13.23
CA VAL A 89 -6.51 12.23 14.61
C VAL A 89 -5.33 13.19 14.80
N PHE A 90 -4.15 12.84 14.28
CA PHE A 90 -2.99 13.72 14.35
C PHE A 90 -3.20 15.03 13.56
N ALA A 91 -3.71 14.94 12.34
CA ALA A 91 -4.03 16.11 11.53
C ALA A 91 -5.09 17.00 12.20
N ALA A 92 -6.12 16.41 12.82
CA ALA A 92 -7.14 17.16 13.56
C ALA A 92 -6.54 17.88 14.78
N LEU A 93 -5.61 17.25 15.50
CA LEU A 93 -4.90 17.90 16.61
C LEU A 93 -4.02 19.07 16.15
N VAL A 94 -3.36 18.96 14.99
CA VAL A 94 -2.55 20.05 14.42
C VAL A 94 -3.42 21.23 14.00
N ILE A 95 -4.54 20.99 13.32
CA ILE A 95 -5.47 22.06 12.92
C ILE A 95 -5.98 22.84 14.15
N LEU A 96 -6.36 22.13 15.21
CA LEU A 96 -6.76 22.75 16.47
C LEU A 96 -5.61 23.45 17.21
N ALA A 97 -4.35 23.02 16.98
CA ALA A 97 -3.17 23.64 17.55
C ALA A 97 -2.76 24.93 16.81
N ASP A 98 -2.98 25.01 15.50
CA ASP A 98 -2.76 26.23 14.73
C ASP A 98 -3.73 27.34 15.15
N ASP A 99 -5.00 27.01 15.46
CA ASP A 99 -5.98 27.97 15.99
C ASP A 99 -5.51 28.63 17.30
N VAL A 100 -4.79 27.91 18.18
CA VAL A 100 -4.25 28.49 19.43
C VAL A 100 -2.94 29.25 19.23
N HIS A 101 -2.17 28.94 18.18
CA HIS A 101 -0.94 29.66 17.88
C HIS A 101 -1.22 31.03 17.23
N GLU A 102 -2.27 31.15 16.40
CA GLU A 102 -2.73 32.43 15.85
C GLU A 102 -3.39 33.30 16.94
N PHE A 103 -4.14 32.68 17.86
CA PHE A 103 -4.73 33.38 19.01
C PHE A 103 -3.66 33.91 19.98
N SER A 104 -2.63 33.11 20.31
CA SER A 104 -1.53 33.53 21.19
C SER A 104 -0.65 34.61 20.55
N ALA A 105 -0.38 34.54 19.24
CA ALA A 105 0.35 35.59 18.52
C ALA A 105 -0.43 36.92 18.51
N SER A 106 -1.75 36.87 18.31
CA SER A 106 -2.63 38.04 18.34
C SER A 106 -2.71 38.67 19.74
N VAL A 107 -2.84 37.84 20.78
CA VAL A 107 -2.89 38.29 22.19
C VAL A 107 -1.54 38.87 22.64
N LEU A 108 -0.40 38.27 22.27
CA LEU A 108 0.93 38.83 22.59
C LEU A 108 1.18 40.17 21.88
N SER A 109 0.69 40.33 20.64
CA SER A 109 0.80 41.56 19.86
C SER A 109 -0.02 42.70 20.46
N LEU A 110 -1.22 42.39 20.96
CA LEU A 110 -2.07 43.33 21.72
C LEU A 110 -1.47 43.68 23.08
N PHE A 111 -0.87 42.70 23.78
CA PHE A 111 -0.18 42.95 25.06
C PHE A 111 1.09 43.81 24.89
N SER A 112 1.83 43.63 23.80
CA SER A 112 3.01 44.44 23.46
C SER A 112 2.62 45.88 23.10
N SER A 113 1.55 46.06 22.32
CA SER A 113 1.04 47.39 21.96
C SER A 113 0.41 48.13 23.15
N SER A 114 -0.26 47.43 24.08
CA SER A 114 -0.75 48.03 25.33
C SER A 114 0.41 48.44 26.26
N GLN A 115 1.46 47.62 26.39
CA GLN A 115 2.65 47.99 27.18
C GLN A 115 3.45 49.15 26.56
N PHE A 116 3.55 49.22 25.23
CA PHE A 116 4.21 50.32 24.53
C PHE A 116 3.47 51.66 24.72
N SER A 117 2.12 51.63 24.75
CA SER A 117 1.30 52.81 25.04
C SER A 117 1.42 53.29 26.50
N ILE A 118 1.52 52.38 27.47
CA ILE A 118 1.71 52.72 28.90
C ILE A 118 3.12 53.30 29.16
N HIS A 119 4.15 52.83 28.45
CA HIS A 119 5.52 53.33 28.66
C HIS A 119 5.78 54.71 28.01
N THR A 120 5.08 55.05 26.92
CA THR A 120 5.20 56.36 26.25
C THR A 120 4.28 57.44 26.84
N GLY A 121 3.23 57.06 27.57
CA GLY A 121 2.33 57.99 28.29
C GLY A 121 2.87 58.53 29.64
N ARG A 122 3.99 58.01 30.16
CA ARG A 122 4.63 58.44 31.43
C ARG A 122 5.88 59.31 31.24
N ARG A 123 5.98 60.01 30.10
CA ARG A 123 6.95 61.10 29.86
C ARG A 123 6.27 62.34 29.27
N ARG A 124 5.19 62.79 29.90
CA ARG A 124 4.78 64.20 29.92
C ARG A 124 4.38 64.58 31.32
#